data_AF-A0A090Q9X7-F1
#
_entry.id   AF-A0A090Q9X7-F1
#
_cell.length_a   1.000
_cell.length_b   1.000
_cell.length_c   1.000
_cell.angle_alpha   90.00
_cell.angle_beta   90.00
_cell.angle_gamma   90.00
#
_symmetry.space_group_name_H-M   'P 1'
#
loop_
_entity.id
_entity.type
_entity.pdbx_description
1 polymer ?
#
loop_
_entity_poly.entity_id
_entity_poly.type
_entity_poly.pdbx_seq_one_letter_code
_entity_poly.pdbx_strand_id
1 'polypeptide(L)' 'MIINKSGVAIRIDVKNLRVMGRATQGVRLINLKGNDSIAAVAKVAQEEDSEINEDGSDADLNSDGTTVVNDDSEE' A
#
# COMPACT_ATOMS: atom_id res chain seq x y z
N MET A 1 1.12 0.25 -8.44
CA MET A 1 0.94 1.06 -9.68
C MET A 1 1.79 0.47 -10.79
N ILE A 2 1.27 0.46 -12.02
CA ILE A 2 1.96 -0.01 -13.23
C ILE A 2 1.99 1.14 -14.23
N ILE A 3 3.11 1.36 -14.91
CA ILE A 3 3.31 2.45 -15.88
C ILE A 3 3.81 1.84 -17.19
N ASN A 4 3.16 2.13 -18.31
CA ASN A 4 3.62 1.72 -19.64
C ASN A 4 4.54 2.79 -20.28
N LYS A 5 5.22 2.44 -21.38
CA LYS A 5 6.08 3.39 -22.11
C LYS A 5 5.29 4.51 -22.78
N SER A 6 4.00 4.30 -23.00
CA SER A 6 3.08 5.32 -23.52
C SER A 6 2.65 6.38 -22.47
N GLY A 7 3.13 6.30 -21.22
CA GLY A 7 2.83 7.26 -20.15
C GLY A 7 1.50 7.04 -19.41
N VAL A 8 0.75 5.98 -19.71
CA VAL A 8 -0.45 5.59 -18.97
C VAL A 8 -0.02 4.91 -17.67
N ALA A 9 -0.44 5.50 -16.55
CA ALA A 9 -0.23 4.96 -15.20
C ALA A 9 -1.54 4.37 -14.65
N ILE A 10 -1.47 3.16 -14.12
CA ILE A 10 -2.62 2.39 -13.64
C ILE A 10 -2.40 2.04 -12.16
N ARG A 11 -3.28 2.53 -11.28
CA ARG A 11 -3.35 2.12 -9.88
C ARG A 11 -4.19 0.83 -9.80
N ILE A 12 -3.68 -0.18 -9.11
CA ILE A 12 -4.35 -1.47 -8.90
C ILE A 12 -4.21 -1.77 -7.42
N ASP A 13 -5.32 -2.15 -6.78
CA ASP A 13 -5.35 -2.61 -5.40
C ASP A 13 -4.77 -4.04 -5.33
N VAL A 14 -3.80 -4.24 -4.43
CA VAL A 14 -3.11 -5.52 -4.25
C VAL A 14 -4.05 -6.59 -3.68
N LYS A 15 -5.08 -6.21 -2.90
CA LYS A 15 -6.03 -7.17 -2.29
C LYS A 15 -6.88 -7.90 -3.34
N ASN A 16 -7.04 -7.32 -4.53
CA ASN A 16 -7.77 -7.90 -5.65
C ASN A 16 -6.91 -8.87 -6.49
N LEU A 17 -5.63 -9.04 -6.17
CA LEU A 17 -4.71 -9.90 -6.93
C LEU A 17 -4.77 -11.34 -6.42
N ARG A 18 -4.93 -12.29 -7.34
CA ARG A 18 -4.95 -13.72 -7.00
C ARG A 18 -3.58 -14.19 -6.51
N VAL A 19 -3.54 -14.72 -5.28
CA VAL A 19 -2.35 -15.38 -4.71
C VAL A 19 -1.99 -16.62 -5.55
N MET A 20 -0.71 -16.74 -5.90
CA MET A 20 -0.15 -17.87 -6.67
C MET A 20 1.25 -18.24 -6.19
N GLY A 21 1.68 -19.48 -6.49
CA GLY A 21 3.02 -19.96 -6.18
C GLY A 21 4.11 -19.37 -7.10
N ARG A 22 5.37 -19.47 -6.67
CA ARG A 22 6.54 -18.88 -7.38
C ARG A 22 6.75 -19.45 -8.79
N ALA A 23 6.51 -20.75 -8.99
CA ALA A 23 6.66 -21.42 -10.28
C ALA A 23 5.36 -21.36 -11.10
N THR A 24 4.90 -20.16 -11.44
CA THR A 24 3.68 -19.93 -12.24
C THR A 24 3.88 -18.81 -13.26
N GLN A 25 3.02 -18.78 -14.29
CA GLN A 25 2.98 -17.69 -15.28
C GLN A 25 2.26 -16.43 -14.76
N GLY A 26 1.57 -16.52 -13.61
CA GLY A 26 0.74 -15.45 -13.06
C GLY A 26 -0.56 -15.21 -13.84
N VAL A 27 -1.11 -14.00 -13.69
CA VAL A 27 -2.35 -13.55 -14.35
C VAL A 27 -2.13 -12.22 -15.07
N ARG A 28 -2.90 -11.96 -16.14
CA ARG A 28 -2.84 -10.69 -16.87
C ARG A 28 -3.53 -9.58 -16.07
N LEU A 29 -2.76 -8.59 -15.62
CA LEU A 29 -3.28 -7.44 -14.85
C LEU A 29 -3.85 -6.33 -15.74
N ILE A 30 -3.21 -6.06 -16.87
CA ILE A 30 -3.61 -5.02 -17.83
C ILE A 30 -3.47 -5.56 -19.25
N ASN A 31 -4.21 -4.98 -20.20
CA ASN A 31 -4.10 -5.33 -21.61
C ASN A 31 -3.32 -4.22 -22.36
N LEU A 32 -2.16 -4.56 -22.90
CA LEU A 32 -1.33 -3.63 -23.67
C LEU A 32 -1.86 -3.51 -25.11
N LYS A 33 -1.74 -2.32 -25.71
CA LYS A 33 -2.20 -2.04 -27.08
C LYS A 33 -1.01 -1.98 -28.03
N GLY A 34 -1.10 -2.64 -29.19
CA GLY A 34 -0.05 -2.64 -30.20
C GLY A 34 1.30 -3.09 -29.64
N ASN A 35 2.34 -2.29 -29.86
CA ASN A 35 3.73 -2.59 -29.46
C ASN A 35 4.12 -1.94 -28.11
N ASP A 36 3.14 -1.55 -27.30
CA ASP A 36 3.37 -0.95 -25.98
C ASP A 36 3.93 -1.96 -24.97
N SER A 37 4.68 -1.49 -23.98
CA SER A 37 5.36 -2.33 -22.99
C SER A 37 5.43 -1.64 -21.62
N ILE A 38 5.60 -2.43 -20.56
CA ILE A 38 5.75 -1.91 -19.21
C ILE A 38 7.08 -1.13 -19.12
N ALA A 39 7.02 0.08 -18.57
CA ALA A 39 8.17 0.90 -18.26
C ALA A 39 8.58 0.73 -16.80
N ALA A 40 7.63 0.74 -15.86
CA ALA A 40 7.88 0.64 -14.44
C ALA A 40 6.71 0.03 -13.66
N VAL A 41 7.01 -0.48 -12.47
CA VAL A 41 6.04 -0.88 -11.43
C VAL A 41 6.50 -0.28 -10.11
N ALA A 42 5.57 0.31 -9.36
CA ALA A 42 5.84 0.94 -8.07
C ALA A 42 4.82 0.49 -7.01
N LYS A 43 5.28 0.17 -5.80
CA LYS A 43 4.41 0.16 -4.61
C LYS A 43 4.06 1.62 -4.31
N VAL A 44 2.80 1.88 -4.01
CA VAL A 44 2.30 3.18 -3.54
C VAL A 44 1.77 2.92 -2.14
N ALA A 45 2.00 3.84 -1.21
CA ALA A 45 1.34 3.77 0.08
C ALA A 45 -0.17 3.82 -0.13
N GLN A 46 -0.92 3.01 0.62
CA GLN A 46 -2.34 3.25 0.76
C GLN A 46 -2.45 4.34 1.82
N GLU A 47 -3.02 5.48 1.44
CA GLU A 47 -3.58 6.40 2.43
C GLU A 47 -4.74 5.61 3.05
N GLU A 48 -4.65 5.38 4.36
CA GLU A 48 -5.81 4.93 5.12
C GLU A 48 -6.77 6.13 5.13
N ASP A 49 -7.97 5.93 4.58
CA ASP A 49 -9.06 6.89 4.76
C ASP A 49 -9.39 6.89 6.26
N SER A 50 -8.70 7.74 7.01
CA SER A 50 -8.96 7.96 8.42
C SER A 50 -10.36 8.54 8.54
N GLU A 51 -11.36 7.68 8.78
CA GLU A 51 -12.64 8.12 9.30
C GLU A 51 -12.36 8.82 10.63
N ILE A 52 -12.39 10.16 10.59
CA ILE A 52 -12.20 11.02 11.76
C ILE A 52 -13.38 10.77 12.68
N ASN A 53 -13.20 9.85 13.62
CA ASN A 53 -14.13 9.63 14.70
C ASN A 53 -13.86 10.71 15.75
N GLU A 54 -14.75 11.70 15.84
CA GLU A 54 -14.70 12.79 16.83
C GLU A 54 -15.08 12.30 18.24
N ASP A 55 -14.34 11.33 18.79
CA ASP A 55 -14.33 11.09 20.24
C ASP A 55 -12.92 10.78 20.74
N GLY A 56 -12.51 11.48 21.79
CA GLY A 56 -11.11 11.66 22.14
C GLY A 56 -10.59 10.67 23.17
N SER A 57 -9.41 10.12 22.92
CA SER A 57 -8.47 9.76 23.99
C SER A 57 -7.04 9.86 23.48
N ASP A 58 -6.22 10.68 24.13
CA ASP A 58 -4.78 10.76 23.89
C ASP A 58 -4.13 9.46 24.40
N ALA A 59 -4.04 8.48 23.50
CA ALA A 59 -3.33 7.24 23.74
C ALA A 59 -2.01 7.27 22.95
N ASP A 60 -0.91 7.43 23.67
CA ASP A 60 0.47 7.24 23.21
C ASP A 60 0.78 5.70 23.15
N LEU A 61 1.19 5.10 22.00
CA LEU A 61 0.90 3.67 21.61
C LEU A 61 1.92 2.43 21.49
N ASN A 62 3.28 2.48 21.50
CA ASN A 62 4.32 1.40 21.23
C ASN A 62 5.32 1.47 19.98
N SER A 63 5.56 0.41 19.14
CA SER A 63 6.76 0.23 18.22
C SER A 63 6.60 0.20 16.67
N ASP A 64 5.50 0.63 16.04
CA ASP A 64 5.36 0.72 14.55
C ASP A 64 5.00 2.16 14.10
N GLY A 65 5.59 3.17 14.75
CA GLY A 65 5.16 4.58 14.67
C GLY A 65 4.24 4.98 15.83
N THR A 66 4.21 4.14 16.85
CA THR A 66 3.40 4.26 18.05
C THR A 66 4.25 4.91 19.19
N THR A 67 3.67 5.34 20.33
CA THR A 67 4.32 6.25 21.33
C THR A 67 4.22 5.73 22.80
N VAL A 68 4.82 6.35 23.82
CA VAL A 68 4.92 5.78 25.19
C VAL A 68 4.90 6.85 26.27
N VAL A 69 3.98 6.75 27.25
CA VAL A 69 4.05 7.52 28.49
C VAL A 69 4.77 6.72 29.57
N ASN A 70 6.10 6.86 29.62
CA ASN A 70 6.91 6.36 30.72
C ASN A 70 7.22 7.52 31.69
N ASP A 71 6.68 7.45 32.90
CA ASP A 71 7.22 8.20 34.05
C ASP A 71 7.08 7.39 35.35
N ASP A 72 7.79 6.26 35.41
CA ASP A 72 8.19 5.65 36.68
C ASP A 72 9.42 6.42 37.20
N SER A 73 9.20 7.52 37.93
CA SER A 73 10.26 8.21 38.68
C SER A 73 9.86 8.58 40.12
N GLU A 74 9.79 7.52 40.94
CA GLU A 74 10.11 7.46 42.38
C GLU A 74 10.04 8.75 43.25
N GLU A 75 8.88 9.04 43.87
CA GLU A 75 8.63 9.00 45.34
C GLU A 75 7.14 9.28 45.70
#